data_AF-A0A398CBW5-F1
#
_entry.id   AF-A0A398CBW5-F1
#
_cell.length_a   1.000
_cell.length_b   1.000
_cell.length_c   1.000
_cell.angle_alpha   90.00
_cell.angle_beta   90.00
_cell.angle_gamma   90.00
#
_symmetry.space_group_name_H-M   'P 1'
#
loop_
_entity.id
_entity.type
_entity.pdbx_description
1 polymer ?
#
loop_
_entity_poly.entity_id
_entity_poly.type
_entity_poly.pdbx_seq_one_letter_code
_entity_poly.pdbx_strand_id
1 'polypeptide(L)'
;MTLHIYDSMNRKPEPFVPLTPGKVNMYVCGPTVYGYIHIGNARPVIFFDVARRYLESIGYEVNYIVNFTDVDDKMIRKADEEGITVPK
;
A
#
# COMPACT_ATOMS: atom_id res chain seq x y z
N MET A 1 -8.67 -22.26 11.52
CA MET A 1 -7.57 -22.45 10.54
C MET A 1 -6.61 -21.29 10.67
N THR A 2 -5.30 -21.54 10.67
CA THR A 2 -4.27 -20.48 10.74
C THR A 2 -4.11 -19.81 9.39
N LEU A 3 -4.18 -18.48 9.35
CA LEU A 3 -3.93 -17.69 8.13
C LEU A 3 -2.48 -17.89 7.67
N HIS A 4 -2.28 -18.12 6.37
CA HIS A 4 -0.96 -18.15 5.76
C HIS A 4 -0.85 -17.05 4.70
N ILE A 5 0.28 -16.34 4.67
CA ILE A 5 0.58 -15.29 3.70
C ILE A 5 1.85 -15.66 2.96
N TYR A 6 1.90 -15.42 1.65
CA TYR A 6 3.12 -15.63 0.87
C TYR A 6 4.15 -14.55 1.21
N ASP A 7 5.25 -14.95 1.84
CA ASP A 7 6.37 -14.08 2.12
C ASP A 7 7.30 -14.03 0.91
N SER A 8 7.48 -12.85 0.33
CA SER A 8 8.37 -12.64 -0.81
C SER A 8 9.86 -12.74 -0.44
N MET A 9 10.23 -12.51 0.82
CA MET A 9 11.61 -12.68 1.32
C MET A 9 12.00 -14.16 1.36
N ASN A 10 11.12 -15.01 1.89
CA ASN A 10 11.33 -16.45 2.02
C ASN A 10 10.77 -17.27 0.84
N ARG A 11 10.05 -16.62 -0.07
CA ARG A 11 9.43 -17.18 -1.30
C ARG A 11 8.50 -18.36 -1.06
N LYS A 12 7.78 -18.38 0.06
CA LYS A 12 6.85 -19.46 0.42
C LYS A 12 5.68 -18.92 1.26
N PRO A 13 4.54 -19.64 1.31
CA PRO A 13 3.50 -19.37 2.29
C PRO A 13 4.02 -19.63 3.71
N GLU A 14 3.80 -18.68 4.62
CA GLU A 14 4.16 -18.78 6.02
C GLU A 14 2.96 -18.47 6.91
N PRO A 15 2.86 -19.07 8.11
CA PRO A 15 1.80 -18.74 9.05
C PRO A 15 1.91 -17.28 9.46
N PHE A 16 0.81 -16.54 9.32
CA PHE A 16 0.76 -15.14 9.73
C PHE A 16 0.64 -15.05 11.25
N VAL A 17 1.66 -14.50 11.89
CA VAL A 17 1.70 -14.23 13.33
C VAL A 17 1.99 -12.74 13.52
N PRO A 18 1.06 -11.94 14.09
CA PRO A 18 1.29 -10.53 14.28
C PRO A 18 2.34 -10.28 15.38
N LEU A 19 3.05 -9.15 15.27
CA LEU A 19 4.02 -8.72 16.29
C LEU A 19 3.36 -8.49 17.66
N THR A 20 2.14 -7.95 17.67
CA THR A 20 1.33 -7.78 18.88
C THR A 20 0.06 -8.61 18.73
N PRO A 21 -0.30 -9.49 19.69
CA PRO A 21 -1.50 -10.31 19.60
C PRO A 21 -2.75 -9.47 19.30
N GLY A 22 -3.51 -9.86 18.28
CA GLY A 22 -4.73 -9.17 17.86
C GLY A 22 -4.52 -7.88 17.06
N LYS A 23 -3.29 -7.40 16.85
CA LYS A 23 -3.01 -6.14 16.13
C LYS A 23 -2.11 -6.34 14.92
N VAL A 24 -2.50 -5.79 13.78
CA VAL A 24 -1.72 -5.83 12.54
C VAL A 24 -1.31 -4.42 12.14
N ASN A 25 -0.02 -4.16 12.02
CA ASN A 25 0.50 -2.95 11.38
C ASN A 25 0.84 -3.29 9.93
N MET A 26 0.16 -2.65 8.98
CA MET A 26 0.31 -2.92 7.55
C MET A 26 0.67 -1.63 6.82
N TYR A 27 1.86 -1.59 6.22
CA TYR A 27 2.29 -0.52 5.34
C TYR A 27 2.20 -0.96 3.88
N VAL A 28 1.61 -0.12 3.03
CA VAL A 28 1.56 -0.32 1.58
C VAL A 28 2.05 0.94 0.89
N CYS A 29 3.02 0.80 -0.02
CA CYS A 29 3.51 1.92 -0.81
C CYS A 29 2.36 2.52 -1.63
N GLY A 30 2.12 3.81 -1.45
CA GLY A 30 1.15 4.56 -2.23
C GLY A 30 1.75 5.18 -3.50
N PRO A 31 0.99 6.04 -4.19
CA PRO A 31 1.36 6.56 -5.49
C PRO A 31 2.34 7.73 -5.42
N THR A 32 3.11 7.89 -6.50
CA THR A 32 3.71 9.19 -6.85
C THR A 32 2.65 10.06 -7.52
N VAL A 33 2.36 11.22 -6.96
CA VAL A 33 1.20 12.06 -7.37
C VAL A 33 1.53 13.02 -8.52
N TYR A 34 2.08 12.49 -9.61
CA TYR A 34 2.41 13.28 -10.81
C TYR A 34 1.28 13.35 -11.85
N GLY A 35 0.16 12.65 -11.65
CA GLY A 35 -0.93 12.65 -12.63
C GLY A 35 -2.12 11.78 -12.22
N TYR A 36 -3.09 11.65 -13.12
CA TYR A 36 -4.27 10.82 -12.88
C TYR A 36 -3.94 9.34 -12.79
N ILE A 37 -4.66 8.64 -11.91
CA ILE A 37 -4.51 7.20 -11.74
C ILE A 37 -4.93 6.44 -13.01
N HIS A 38 -4.21 5.37 -13.33
CA HIS A 38 -4.64 4.37 -14.31
C HIS A 38 -5.05 3.07 -13.61
N ILE A 39 -5.69 2.15 -14.36
CA ILE A 39 -6.22 0.89 -13.79
C ILE A 39 -5.15 0.05 -13.08
N GLY A 40 -3.91 0.10 -13.58
CA GLY A 40 -2.75 -0.50 -12.91
C GLY A 40 -2.49 0.03 -11.49
N ASN A 41 -2.71 1.33 -11.23
CA ASN A 41 -2.58 1.90 -9.88
C ASN A 41 -3.78 1.54 -9.00
N ALA A 42 -4.97 1.35 -9.58
CA ALA A 42 -6.17 1.00 -8.83
C ALA A 42 -6.11 -0.43 -8.27
N ARG A 43 -5.49 -1.37 -8.99
CA ARG A 43 -5.37 -2.78 -8.56
C ARG A 43 -4.76 -2.95 -7.16
N PRO A 44 -3.58 -2.41 -6.82
CA PRO A 44 -3.00 -2.58 -5.48
C PRO A 44 -3.88 -1.95 -4.40
N VAL A 45 -4.49 -0.78 -4.66
CA VAL A 45 -5.40 -0.14 -3.69
C VAL A 45 -6.56 -1.06 -3.34
N ILE A 46 -7.21 -1.66 -4.35
CA ILE A 46 -8.33 -2.59 -4.15
C ILE A 46 -7.84 -3.87 -3.45
N PHE A 47 -6.72 -4.44 -3.89
CA PHE A 47 -6.21 -5.70 -3.34
C PHE A 47 -5.88 -5.57 -1.85
N PHE A 48 -5.18 -4.50 -1.46
CA PHE A 48 -4.81 -4.30 -0.06
C PHE A 48 -5.98 -3.84 0.81
N ASP A 49 -6.99 -3.17 0.24
CA ASP A 49 -8.27 -2.96 0.94
C ASP A 49 -8.98 -4.29 1.24
N VAL A 50 -9.04 -5.21 0.27
CA VAL A 50 -9.58 -6.56 0.50
C VAL A 50 -8.78 -7.30 1.56
N ALA A 51 -7.44 -7.22 1.52
CA ALA A 51 -6.58 -7.84 2.53
C ALA A 51 -6.85 -7.27 3.94
N ARG A 52 -6.95 -5.94 4.07
CA ARG A 52 -7.32 -5.26 5.32
C ARG A 52 -8.67 -5.73 5.84
N ARG A 53 -9.71 -5.67 4.99
CA ARG A 53 -11.09 -6.09 5.36
C ARG A 53 -11.14 -7.54 5.77
N TYR A 54 -10.38 -8.41 5.11
CA TYR A 54 -10.30 -9.82 5.49
C TYR A 54 -9.67 -9.99 6.88
N LEU A 55 -8.54 -9.32 7.16
CA LEU A 55 -7.90 -9.35 8.48
C LEU A 55 -8.84 -8.80 9.58
N GLU A 56 -9.56 -7.71 9.32
CA GLU A 56 -10.57 -7.17 10.23
C GLU A 56 -11.71 -8.17 10.44
N SER A 57 -12.19 -8.84 9.38
CA SER A 57 -13.29 -9.81 9.47
C SER A 57 -12.97 -11.04 10.31
N ILE A 58 -11.67 -11.38 10.45
CA ILE A 58 -11.21 -12.49 11.29
C ILE A 58 -10.73 -12.03 12.68
N GLY A 59 -11.02 -10.77 13.05
CA GLY A 59 -10.88 -10.27 14.42
C GLY A 59 -9.60 -9.48 14.73
N TYR A 60 -8.82 -9.09 13.72
CA TYR A 60 -7.65 -8.22 13.93
C TYR A 60 -8.03 -6.73 13.96
N GLU A 61 -7.40 -5.98 14.85
CA GLU A 61 -7.30 -4.53 14.76
C GLU A 61 -6.19 -4.18 13.76
N VAL A 62 -6.55 -3.62 12.61
CA VAL A 62 -5.58 -3.33 11.54
C VAL A 62 -5.26 -1.84 11.51
N ASN A 63 -4.01 -1.49 11.79
CA ASN A 63 -3.43 -0.19 11.52
C ASN A 63 -2.88 -0.17 10.09
N TYR A 64 -3.65 0.38 9.16
CA TYR A 64 -3.32 0.43 7.74
C TYR A 64 -2.76 1.79 7.34
N ILE A 65 -1.51 1.82 6.87
CA ILE A 65 -0.77 3.02 6.52
C ILE A 65 -0.40 3.00 5.04
N VAL A 66 -0.69 4.09 4.34
CA VAL A 66 -0.32 4.31 2.94
C VAL A 66 0.32 5.69 2.85
N ASN A 67 1.50 5.77 2.24
CA ASN A 67 2.16 7.04 2.00
C ASN A 67 1.64 7.71 0.71
N PHE A 68 1.94 8.99 0.54
CA PHE A 68 1.96 9.63 -0.77
C PHE A 68 3.40 10.01 -1.06
N THR A 69 3.87 9.73 -2.27
CA THR A 69 5.16 10.23 -2.73
C THR A 69 4.91 11.56 -3.41
N ASP A 70 5.07 12.64 -2.65
CA ASP A 70 4.83 14.04 -3.01
C ASP A 70 6.07 14.76 -3.54
N VAL A 71 7.24 14.10 -3.50
CA VAL A 71 8.49 14.56 -4.12
C VAL A 71 9.14 13.41 -4.88
N ASP A 72 9.25 13.54 -6.20
CA ASP A 72 9.86 12.57 -7.11
C ASP A 72 10.27 13.24 -8.42
N ASP A 73 11.29 12.72 -9.10
CA ASP A 73 11.74 13.24 -10.41
C ASP A 73 10.62 13.25 -11.47
N LYS A 74 9.66 12.32 -11.39
CA LYS A 74 8.50 12.29 -12.29
C LYS A 74 7.60 13.51 -12.09
N MET A 75 7.45 13.98 -10.86
CA MET A 75 6.66 15.18 -10.55
C MET A 75 7.36 16.43 -11.08
N ILE A 76 8.68 16.51 -10.92
CA ILE A 76 9.49 17.62 -11.44
C ILE A 76 9.35 17.71 -12.96
N ARG A 77 9.60 16.62 -13.68
CA ARG A 77 9.46 16.59 -15.15
C ARG A 77 8.06 16.97 -15.61
N LYS A 78 7.03 16.46 -14.94
CA LYS A 78 5.64 16.74 -15.29
C LYS A 78 5.24 18.20 -15.05
N ALA A 79 5.73 18.79 -13.96
CA ALA A 79 5.52 20.20 -13.66
C ALA A 79 6.19 21.09 -14.72
N ASP A 80 7.41 20.76 -15.13
CA ASP A 80 8.13 21.46 -16.21
C ASP A 80 7.37 21.38 -17.55
N GLU A 81 6.82 20.21 -17.90
CA GLU A 81 5.99 20.02 -19.11
C GLU A 81 4.72 20.88 -19.11
N GLU A 82 4.12 21.09 -17.94
CA GLU A 82 2.88 21.86 -17.77
C GLU A 82 3.11 23.36 -17.49
N GLY A 83 4.37 23.78 -17.34
CA GLY A 83 4.73 25.16 -17.00
C GLY A 83 4.29 25.57 -15.58
N ILE A 84 4.21 24.61 -14.67
CA ILE A 84 3.85 24.80 -13.26
C ILE A 84 5.01 24.36 -12.34
N THR A 85 4.87 24.57 -11.03
CA THR A 85 5.82 24.05 -10.02
C THR A 85 5.23 22.84 -9.33
N VAL A 86 6.09 21.94 -8.85
CA VAL A 86 5.67 20.87 -7.93
C VAL A 86 5.01 21.50 -6.69
N PRO A 87 3.76 21.13 -6.34
CA PRO A 87 3.09 21.63 -5.15
C PRO A 87 3.88 21.34 -3.87
N LYS A 88 3.80 22.25 -2.90
CA LYS A 88 4.40 22.08 -1.57
C LYS A 88 3.57 21.16 -0.69
#